data_AF-A0A957B8K4-F1
#
_entry.id   AF-A0A957B8K4-F1
#
_cell.length_a   1.000
_cell.length_b   1.000
_cell.length_c   1.000
_cell.angle_alpha   90.00
_cell.angle_beta   90.00
_cell.angle_gamma   90.00
#
_symmetry.space_group_name_H-M   'P 1'
#
loop_
_entity.id
_entity.type
_entity.pdbx_description
1 polymer ?
#
loop_
_entity_poly.entity_id
_entity_poly.type
_entity_poly.pdbx_seq_one_letter_code
_entity_poly.pdbx_strand_id
1 'polypeptide(L)'
;MTKTEPGSQNIFNITEPERYRCQVFHYHSRLSRLYLRVYKDQNQHPAFHLLFADVAYFDCPVTWQGIDFRIAEYDECLQLMLDTGLVGQAILRFPGAYASLTEYTRLYETVTDKRPIRIIAGSGTLL
;
A
#
# COMPACT_ATOMS: atom_id res chain seq x y z
N MET A 1 7.89 -14.64 0.10
CA MET A 1 8.24 -13.97 -1.16
C MET A 1 7.12 -12.99 -1.49
N THR A 2 7.39 -11.69 -1.62
CA THR A 2 6.33 -10.68 -1.79
C THR A 2 5.67 -10.80 -3.15
N LYS A 3 4.33 -10.83 -3.20
CA LYS A 3 3.58 -10.86 -4.46
C LYS A 3 3.54 -9.45 -5.07
N THR A 4 3.57 -9.37 -6.40
CA THR A 4 3.65 -8.10 -7.14
C THR A 4 2.56 -7.93 -8.21
N GLU A 5 1.75 -8.96 -8.43
CA GLU A 5 0.72 -8.95 -9.47
C GLU A 5 -0.55 -8.23 -8.96
N PRO A 6 -1.25 -7.46 -9.80
CA PRO A 6 -2.59 -6.96 -9.50
C PRO A 6 -3.54 -8.07 -9.07
N GLY A 7 -4.48 -7.74 -8.18
CA GLY A 7 -5.43 -8.71 -7.62
C GLY A 7 -4.84 -9.64 -6.56
N SER A 8 -3.51 -9.66 -6.39
CA SER A 8 -2.84 -10.51 -5.41
C SER A 8 -3.30 -10.22 -3.99
N GLN A 9 -3.71 -11.27 -3.27
CA GLN A 9 -4.08 -11.21 -1.85
C GLN A 9 -2.91 -11.63 -0.96
N ASN A 10 -2.91 -11.16 0.29
CA ASN A 10 -1.89 -11.45 1.30
C ASN A 10 -0.47 -11.37 0.72
N ILE A 11 -0.11 -10.20 0.19
CA ILE A 11 1.09 -10.05 -0.63
C ILE A 11 2.38 -10.30 0.14
N PHE A 12 2.36 -10.15 1.47
CA PHE A 12 3.49 -10.41 2.34
C PHE A 12 3.53 -11.86 2.87
N ASN A 13 2.52 -12.69 2.57
CA ASN A 13 2.33 -14.05 3.08
C ASN A 13 2.35 -14.13 4.62
N ILE A 14 1.57 -13.26 5.25
CA ILE A 14 1.45 -13.16 6.70
C ILE A 14 0.35 -14.12 7.14
N THR A 15 0.70 -15.04 8.04
CA THR A 15 -0.26 -15.94 8.69
C THR A 15 -0.92 -15.21 9.85
N GLU A 16 -2.24 -15.35 10.02
CA GLU A 16 -3.03 -14.66 11.06
C GLU A 16 -2.82 -13.12 11.05
N PRO A 17 -3.06 -12.44 9.90
CA PRO A 17 -2.77 -11.01 9.74
C PRO A 17 -3.50 -10.12 10.76
N GLU A 18 -4.65 -10.56 11.27
CA GLU A 18 -5.45 -9.90 12.30
C GLU A 18 -4.75 -9.80 13.66
N ARG A 19 -3.72 -10.62 13.92
CA ARG A 19 -2.95 -10.58 15.17
C ARG A 19 -1.88 -9.51 15.19
N TYR A 20 -1.64 -8.85 14.05
CA TYR A 20 -0.60 -7.85 13.94
C TYR A 20 -1.16 -6.43 13.96
N ARG A 21 -0.47 -5.58 14.73
CA ARG A 21 -0.69 -4.13 14.75
C ARG A 21 0.38 -3.45 13.92
N CYS A 22 -0.04 -2.58 13.02
CA CYS A 22 0.84 -1.78 12.20
C CYS A 22 0.88 -0.33 12.71
N GLN A 23 2.04 0.30 12.60
CA GLN A 23 2.24 1.70 12.95
C GLN A 23 3.10 2.40 11.89
N VAL A 24 2.67 3.59 11.47
CA VAL A 24 3.51 4.49 10.67
C VAL A 24 4.71 4.90 11.50
N PHE A 25 5.89 4.45 11.08
CA PHE A 25 7.13 4.75 11.78
C PHE A 25 7.80 6.00 11.23
N HIS A 26 7.94 6.08 9.90
CA HIS A 26 8.58 7.23 9.25
C HIS A 26 8.15 7.37 7.80
N TYR A 27 8.02 8.61 7.33
CA TYR A 27 7.86 8.93 5.92
C TYR A 27 8.97 9.88 5.45
N HIS A 28 9.86 9.40 4.58
CA HIS A 28 10.89 10.21 3.95
C HIS A 28 10.34 10.83 2.66
N SER A 29 9.80 12.05 2.74
CA SER A 29 9.17 12.72 1.60
C SER A 29 10.09 12.94 0.39
N ARG A 30 11.40 13.17 0.60
CA ARG A 30 12.38 13.34 -0.49
C ARG A 30 12.68 12.06 -1.26
N LEU A 31 12.46 10.90 -0.63
CA LEU A 31 12.70 9.59 -1.22
C LEU A 31 11.40 8.86 -1.54
N SER A 32 10.26 9.47 -1.22
CA SER A 32 8.93 8.85 -1.29
C SER A 32 8.90 7.46 -0.63
N ARG A 33 9.48 7.33 0.58
CA ARG A 33 9.55 6.06 1.31
C ARG A 33 8.73 6.09 2.59
N LEU A 34 7.81 5.16 2.72
CA LEU A 34 6.99 4.93 3.91
C LEU A 34 7.47 3.67 4.63
N TYR A 35 7.92 3.84 5.87
CA TYR A 35 8.31 2.77 6.77
C TYR A 35 7.20 2.52 7.79
N LEU A 36 6.79 1.26 7.89
CA LEU A 36 5.84 0.80 8.89
C LEU A 36 6.53 -0.18 9.85
N ARG A 37 6.18 -0.07 11.13
CA ARG A 37 6.53 -1.04 12.16
C ARG A 37 5.37 -1.98 12.39
N VAL A 38 5.66 -3.27 12.42
CA VAL A 38 4.65 -4.30 12.64
C VAL A 38 4.94 -5.01 13.96
N TYR A 39 3.94 -5.04 14.84
CA TYR A 39 3.98 -5.68 16.14
C TYR A 39 3.05 -6.89 16.13
N LYS A 40 3.47 -8.01 16.73
CA LYS A 40 2.62 -9.18 16.91
C LYS A 40 2.00 -9.17 18.31
N ASP A 41 0.69 -9.34 18.40
CA ASP A 41 -0.07 -9.35 19.64
C ASP A 41 0.25 -8.10 20.51
N GLN A 42 0.53 -8.28 21.79
CA GLN A 42 0.83 -7.19 22.74
C GLN A 42 2.34 -6.90 22.87
N ASN A 43 3.18 -7.42 21.97
CA ASN A 43 4.62 -7.21 22.06
C ASN A 43 4.99 -5.73 21.89
N GLN A 44 5.98 -5.29 22.67
CA GLN A 44 6.51 -3.92 22.61
C GLN A 44 7.62 -3.76 21.56
N HIS A 45 8.20 -4.86 21.08
CA HIS A 45 9.19 -4.86 20.01
C HIS A 45 8.53 -5.22 18.67
N PRO A 46 8.88 -4.53 17.57
CA PRO A 46 8.40 -4.91 16.24
C PRO A 46 8.86 -6.33 15.88
N ALA A 47 7.95 -7.12 15.31
CA ALA A 47 8.28 -8.42 14.74
C ALA A 47 9.04 -8.25 13.41
N PHE A 48 8.67 -7.25 12.60
CA PHE A 48 9.31 -6.90 11.34
C PHE A 48 8.90 -5.48 10.89
N HIS A 49 9.46 -5.03 9.77
CA HIS A 49 9.10 -3.76 9.15
C HIS A 49 8.53 -3.97 7.75
N LEU A 50 7.68 -3.05 7.31
CA LEU A 50 7.27 -2.94 5.91
C LEU A 50 7.82 -1.65 5.34
N LEU A 51 8.31 -1.72 4.10
CA LEU A 51 8.75 -0.57 3.33
C LEU A 51 7.89 -0.46 2.08
N PHE A 52 7.27 0.69 1.90
CA PHE A 52 6.71 1.10 0.61
C PHE A 52 7.62 2.17 -0.01
N ALA A 53 8.02 1.97 -1.25
CA ALA A 53 8.89 2.90 -2.00
C ALA A 53 8.14 3.50 -3.19
N ASP A 54 8.58 4.68 -3.62
CA ASP A 54 7.92 5.48 -4.66
C ASP A 54 6.46 5.76 -4.31
N VAL A 55 6.21 6.09 -3.04
CA VAL A 55 4.88 6.40 -2.50
C VAL A 55 4.37 7.71 -3.10
N ALA A 56 3.30 7.62 -3.87
CA ALA A 56 2.61 8.78 -4.43
C ALA A 56 1.48 9.27 -3.52
N TYR A 57 0.84 8.34 -2.81
CA TYR A 57 -0.29 8.64 -1.92
C TYR A 57 -0.39 7.58 -0.82
N PHE A 58 -0.82 7.99 0.36
CA PHE A 58 -1.29 7.07 1.37
C PHE A 58 -2.38 7.72 2.23
N ASP A 59 -3.39 6.93 2.56
CA ASP A 59 -4.41 7.27 3.54
C ASP A 59 -4.56 6.14 4.54
N CYS A 60 -4.07 6.38 5.75
CA CYS A 60 -4.07 5.44 6.86
C CYS A 60 -4.08 6.20 8.20
N PRO A 61 -4.64 5.64 9.27
CA PRO A 61 -4.37 6.15 10.61
C PRO A 61 -2.90 5.88 10.96
N VAL A 62 -2.36 6.60 11.95
CA VAL A 62 -0.97 6.38 12.41
C VAL A 62 -0.77 4.95 12.92
N THR A 63 -1.81 4.33 13.48
CA THR A 63 -1.79 2.95 13.99
C THR A 63 -3.08 2.24 13.63
N TRP A 64 -3.00 0.97 13.22
CA TRP A 64 -4.16 0.10 12.97
C TRP A 64 -3.86 -1.36 13.26
N GLN A 65 -4.92 -2.17 13.33
CA GLN A 65 -4.87 -3.63 13.48
C GLN A 65 -5.16 -4.29 12.13
N GLY A 66 -4.49 -5.41 11.84
CA GLY A 66 -4.64 -6.13 10.59
C GLY A 66 -3.64 -5.66 9.53
N ILE A 67 -2.94 -6.61 8.89
CA ILE A 67 -1.96 -6.33 7.83
C ILE A 67 -2.11 -7.26 6.62
N ASP A 68 -3.35 -7.66 6.32
CA ASP A 68 -3.65 -8.44 5.13
C ASP A 68 -3.70 -7.54 3.90
N PHE A 69 -2.53 -7.15 3.41
CA PHE A 69 -2.42 -6.31 2.24
C PHE A 69 -2.71 -7.10 0.96
N ARG A 70 -3.58 -6.54 0.12
CA ARG A 70 -3.76 -6.92 -1.28
C ARG A 70 -3.18 -5.85 -2.21
N ILE A 71 -2.90 -6.24 -3.44
CA ILE A 71 -2.75 -5.30 -4.55
C ILE A 71 -4.11 -5.23 -5.26
N ALA A 72 -4.66 -4.02 -5.38
CA ALA A 72 -5.91 -3.77 -6.09
C ALA A 72 -5.74 -3.95 -7.61
N GLU A 73 -6.86 -4.11 -8.32
CA GLU A 73 -6.86 -4.14 -9.78
C GLU A 73 -6.43 -2.78 -10.35
N TYR A 74 -5.97 -2.79 -11.60
CA TYR A 74 -5.50 -1.56 -12.26
C TYR A 74 -6.54 -0.45 -12.29
N ASP A 75 -7.80 -0.79 -12.55
CA ASP A 75 -8.89 0.17 -12.62
C ASP A 75 -9.20 0.78 -11.23
N GLU A 76 -9.08 0.00 -10.15
CA GLU A 76 -9.22 0.51 -8.78
C GLU A 76 -8.10 1.51 -8.44
N CYS A 77 -6.86 1.18 -8.85
CA CYS A 77 -5.70 2.06 -8.69
C CYS A 77 -5.88 3.38 -9.46
N LEU A 78 -6.29 3.30 -10.72
CA LEU A 78 -6.54 4.46 -11.57
C LEU A 78 -7.62 5.36 -11.01
N GLN A 79 -8.74 4.76 -10.58
CA GLN A 79 -9.86 5.52 -10.04
C GLN A 79 -9.40 6.31 -8.81
N LEU A 80 -8.64 5.69 -7.90
CA LEU A 80 -8.11 6.40 -6.75
C LEU A 80 -7.12 7.51 -7.14
N MET A 81 -6.27 7.31 -8.15
CA MET A 81 -5.37 8.36 -8.65
C MET A 81 -6.14 9.56 -9.23
N LEU A 82 -7.26 9.31 -9.92
CA LEU A 82 -8.14 10.36 -10.44
C LEU A 82 -8.84 11.10 -9.31
N ASP A 83 -9.40 10.38 -8.34
CA ASP A 83 -10.15 10.95 -7.21
C ASP A 83 -9.26 11.81 -6.31
N THR A 84 -7.99 11.43 -6.16
CA THR A 84 -6.99 12.15 -5.36
C THR A 84 -6.29 13.27 -6.13
N GLY A 85 -6.53 13.37 -7.45
CA GLY A 85 -5.88 14.36 -8.32
C GLY A 85 -4.40 14.07 -8.61
N LEU A 86 -3.90 12.87 -8.30
CA LEU A 86 -2.56 12.43 -8.69
C LEU A 86 -2.40 12.40 -10.21
N VAL A 87 -3.48 12.05 -10.92
CA VAL A 87 -3.57 12.12 -12.38
C VAL A 87 -4.84 12.85 -12.78
N GLY A 88 -4.77 13.59 -13.88
CA GLY A 88 -5.95 14.29 -14.44
C GLY A 88 -6.77 13.40 -15.36
N GLN A 89 -8.06 13.70 -15.50
CA GLN A 89 -9.01 13.02 -16.40
C GLN A 89 -8.54 12.93 -17.87
N ALA A 90 -7.63 13.82 -18.30
CA ALA A 90 -7.05 13.78 -19.62
C ALA A 90 -6.30 12.47 -19.92
N ILE A 91 -5.79 11.77 -18.90
CA ILE A 91 -5.06 10.51 -19.08
C ILE A 91 -5.91 9.41 -19.72
N LEU A 92 -7.23 9.43 -19.50
CA LEU A 92 -8.18 8.49 -20.10
C LEU A 92 -8.23 8.58 -21.63
N ARG A 93 -7.76 9.70 -22.20
CA ARG A 93 -7.69 9.91 -23.66
C ARG A 93 -6.39 9.37 -24.27
N PHE A 94 -5.43 8.92 -23.44
CA PHE A 94 -4.12 8.43 -23.87
C PHE A 94 -3.84 7.03 -23.29
N PRO A 95 -4.37 5.96 -23.90
CA PRO A 95 -4.25 4.60 -23.38
C PRO A 95 -2.79 4.15 -23.14
N GLY A 96 -1.84 4.63 -23.95
CA GLY A 96 -0.42 4.34 -23.77
C GLY A 96 0.19 4.93 -22.49
N ALA A 97 -0.26 6.13 -22.08
CA ALA A 97 0.20 6.75 -20.84
C ALA A 97 -0.35 6.01 -19.60
N TYR A 98 -1.55 5.45 -19.72
CA TYR A 98 -2.17 4.62 -18.69
C TYR A 98 -1.36 3.34 -18.42
N ALA A 99 -1.02 2.60 -19.48
CA ALA A 99 -0.28 1.34 -19.38
C ALA A 99 1.08 1.52 -18.68
N SER A 100 1.81 2.60 -19.00
CA SER A 100 3.07 2.90 -18.33
C SER A 100 2.90 3.26 -16.86
N LEU A 101 1.83 3.93 -16.46
CA LEU A 101 1.60 4.31 -15.06
C LEU A 101 1.28 3.11 -14.18
N THR A 102 0.46 2.19 -14.68
CA THR A 102 0.03 1.00 -13.95
C THR A 102 1.10 -0.10 -13.90
N GLU A 103 2.06 -0.10 -14.82
CA GLU A 103 3.20 -1.02 -14.79
C GLU A 103 4.12 -0.77 -13.58
N TYR A 104 4.34 0.50 -13.22
CA TYR A 104 5.26 0.89 -12.15
C TYR A 104 4.57 1.31 -10.86
N THR A 105 3.24 1.39 -10.82
CA THR A 105 2.50 1.89 -9.65
C THR A 105 1.36 0.97 -9.27
N ARG A 106 1.28 0.64 -7.99
CA ARG A 106 0.29 -0.28 -7.42
C ARG A 106 -0.47 0.39 -6.30
N LEU A 107 -1.75 0.04 -6.19
CA LEU A 107 -2.57 0.36 -5.04
C LEU A 107 -2.55 -0.84 -4.08
N TYR A 108 -1.88 -0.65 -2.95
CA TYR A 108 -1.88 -1.56 -1.82
C TYR A 108 -3.01 -1.21 -0.86
N GLU A 109 -3.85 -2.19 -0.55
CA GLU A 109 -4.98 -1.98 0.35
C GLU A 109 -5.09 -3.05 1.40
N THR A 110 -5.58 -2.68 2.58
CA THR A 110 -6.06 -3.63 3.57
C THR A 110 -7.32 -3.08 4.24
N VAL A 111 -8.26 -3.97 4.56
CA VAL A 111 -9.51 -3.59 5.23
C VAL A 111 -9.29 -3.66 6.74
N THR A 112 -9.67 -2.60 7.44
CA THR A 112 -9.71 -2.57 8.91
C THR A 112 -11.12 -2.25 9.37
N ASP A 113 -11.43 -2.52 10.63
CA ASP A 113 -12.77 -2.30 11.21
C ASP A 113 -13.28 -0.84 11.10
N LYS A 114 -12.38 0.13 10.90
CA LYS A 114 -12.73 1.55 10.85
C LYS A 114 -12.79 2.11 9.43
N ARG A 115 -11.74 1.88 8.65
CA ARG A 115 -11.62 2.35 7.26
C ARG A 115 -10.57 1.55 6.49
N PRO A 116 -10.68 1.45 5.16
CA PRO A 116 -9.61 0.87 4.36
C PRO A 116 -8.32 1.68 4.51
N ILE A 117 -7.20 0.95 4.55
CA ILE A 117 -5.87 1.50 4.39
C ILE A 117 -5.55 1.49 2.92
N ARG A 118 -5.08 2.61 2.37
CA ARG A 118 -4.76 2.73 0.95
C ARG A 118 -3.40 3.34 0.77
N ILE A 119 -2.53 2.70 -0.01
CA ILE A 119 -1.19 3.17 -0.29
C ILE A 119 -0.94 3.00 -1.79
N ILE A 120 -0.68 4.08 -2.51
CA ILE A 120 -0.21 4.04 -3.89
C ILE A 120 1.31 4.15 -3.86
N ALA A 121 1.99 3.10 -4.31
CA ALA A 121 3.44 3.01 -4.28
C ALA A 121 3.97 2.16 -5.44
N GLY A 122 5.24 2.34 -5.78
CA GLY A 122 5.89 1.54 -6.81
C GLY A 122 6.23 0.13 -6.34
N SER A 123 6.56 -0.03 -5.05
CA SER A 123 6.79 -1.34 -4.46
C SER A 123 6.45 -1.37 -2.97
N GLY A 124 6.17 -2.57 -2.47
CA GLY A 124 6.02 -2.91 -1.06
C GLY A 124 6.90 -4.10 -0.74
N THR A 125 7.65 -4.05 0.37
CA THR A 125 8.59 -5.11 0.76
C THR A 125 8.55 -5.33 2.26
N LEU A 126 8.66 -6.59 2.68
CA LEU A 126 8.90 -6.99 4.07
C LEU A 126 10.40 -7.01 4.32
N LEU A 127 10.85 -6.28 5.34
CA LEU A 127 12.26 -6.16 5.76
C LEU A 127 12.56 -7.01 6.99
#